data_AF-A0A6G1S5T2-F1
#
_entry.id   AF-A0A6G1S5T2-F1
#
_cell.length_a   1.000
_cell.length_b   1.000
_cell.length_c   1.000
_cell.angle_alpha   90.00
_cell.angle_beta   90.00
_cell.angle_gamma   90.00
#
_symmetry.space_group_name_H-M   'P 1'
#
loop_
_entity.id
_entity.type
_entity.pdbx_description
1 polymer ?
#
loop_
_entity_poly.entity_id
_entity_poly.type
_entity_poly.pdbx_seq_one_letter_code
_entity_poly.pdbx_strand_id
1 'polypeptide(L)'
;MDYQAIIETFFNKLGRFDFDQAKTYIDQKKEILQRLAPTFPNQAQFMTMLTTFSHLAEVEKNYHDQPYSNHPQPQHSFLPTASFLRKPKSLKDMYNDILVELQQMESTLATSSTGNGDIKSQTSSPSVTASTRSQNMLKSQQEHRPSMENATSENLSTISSSERDPSTLPQSPRTALKNSFFRVLSPISSITPNQATQVHITPSNLPTANSGDPCLLSSGSGYEPPPNSTTTTPVAPFGRNPREFTEELISHFCRQLLNFIQARLDLIDVYDKLSEASSKQFTLVDGVAFRLSMLFRKHHKCFHHPLLAPIKEGVTIECETLMTLIKATIDMQHWRFLPTLYSLQDVQSKLSYWAASTFNKEARRGRFKVSKTQTAPRLYEWLCRFKDYLISKFTLYFHATLSRNLPSSSFKSNCSKLTVDYYSRLSSFQRKVDAIFITLLYDVSNEKDFRGVGYYFPNRDFQQPQGKNTLQPMVIIPAEARPKLSNLQAEIFMIKTTNQTAMIKDGHYQFHDNIKKLTYSISQPDLNIFLVTVCEGQRPDREAAIRIFSQDFTSLLSFSNIFVN
;
A
#
# COMPACT_ATOMS: atom_id res chain seq x y z
N MET A 1 41.34 2.37 -9.14
CA MET A 1 39.97 1.91 -9.47
C MET A 1 39.02 2.67 -8.56
N ASP A 2 37.90 3.20 -9.04
CA ASP A 2 36.99 4.04 -8.23
C ASP A 2 35.94 3.15 -7.53
N TYR A 3 36.06 3.00 -6.21
CA TYR A 3 35.13 2.19 -5.41
C TYR A 3 33.70 2.77 -5.44
N GLN A 4 33.57 4.09 -5.50
CA GLN A 4 32.27 4.76 -5.47
C GLN A 4 31.47 4.40 -6.72
N ALA A 5 32.12 4.43 -7.88
CA ALA A 5 31.51 4.02 -9.14
C ALA A 5 31.08 2.54 -9.14
N ILE A 6 31.82 1.65 -8.46
CA ILE A 6 31.44 0.24 -8.30
C ILE A 6 30.17 0.11 -7.48
N ILE A 7 30.14 0.72 -6.28
CA ILE A 7 28.99 0.70 -5.37
C ILE A 7 27.77 1.32 -6.04
N GLU A 8 27.92 2.49 -6.65
CA GLU A 8 26.85 3.21 -7.34
C GLU A 8 26.25 2.39 -8.48
N THR A 9 27.08 1.77 -9.31
CA THR A 9 26.61 0.93 -10.42
C THR A 9 25.85 -0.29 -9.91
N PHE A 10 26.33 -0.91 -8.82
CA PHE A 10 25.66 -2.04 -8.20
C PHE A 10 24.27 -1.67 -7.67
N PHE A 11 24.17 -0.65 -6.82
CA PHE A 11 22.87 -0.27 -6.24
C PHE A 11 21.90 0.30 -7.28
N ASN A 12 22.39 0.94 -8.35
CA ASN A 12 21.54 1.32 -9.48
C ASN A 12 20.95 0.11 -10.21
N LYS A 13 21.73 -0.96 -10.40
CA LYS A 13 21.21 -2.22 -10.99
C LYS A 13 20.26 -2.92 -10.02
N LEU A 14 20.59 -2.95 -8.73
CA LEU A 14 19.78 -3.56 -7.69
C LEU A 14 18.41 -2.87 -7.56
N GLY A 15 18.39 -1.54 -7.50
CA GLY A 15 17.14 -0.74 -7.47
C GLY A 15 16.33 -0.80 -8.76
N ARG A 16 16.92 -1.28 -9.86
CA ARG A 16 16.22 -1.58 -11.12
C ARG A 16 15.80 -3.03 -11.24
N PHE A 17 15.95 -3.84 -10.18
CA PHE A 17 15.57 -5.25 -10.17
C PHE A 17 16.36 -6.08 -11.21
N ASP A 18 17.53 -5.58 -11.64
CA ASP A 18 18.46 -6.27 -12.54
C ASP A 18 19.40 -7.18 -11.72
N PHE A 19 18.83 -8.03 -10.87
CA PHE A 19 19.58 -8.77 -9.84
C PHE A 19 20.72 -9.62 -10.41
N ASP A 20 20.46 -10.33 -11.52
CA ASP A 20 21.46 -11.17 -12.18
C ASP A 20 22.62 -10.34 -12.74
N GLN A 21 22.33 -9.15 -13.31
CA GLN A 21 23.38 -8.26 -13.80
C GLN A 21 24.14 -7.60 -12.65
N ALA A 22 23.46 -7.24 -11.55
CA ALA A 22 24.08 -6.66 -10.36
C ALA A 22 25.09 -7.64 -9.75
N LYS A 23 24.69 -8.90 -9.56
CA LYS A 23 25.56 -9.97 -9.05
C LYS A 23 26.74 -10.22 -9.99
N THR A 24 26.48 -10.43 -11.28
CA THR A 24 27.52 -10.66 -12.30
C THR A 24 28.52 -9.51 -12.34
N TYR A 25 28.06 -8.27 -12.25
CA TYR A 25 28.91 -7.09 -12.22
C TYR A 25 29.85 -7.09 -11.01
N ILE A 26 29.34 -7.39 -9.81
CA ILE A 26 30.17 -7.44 -8.61
C ILE A 26 31.15 -8.61 -8.63
N ASP A 27 30.73 -9.79 -9.07
CA ASP A 27 31.59 -10.97 -9.17
C ASP A 27 32.78 -10.69 -10.13
N GLN A 28 32.53 -10.02 -11.26
CA GLN A 28 33.58 -9.57 -12.18
C GLN A 28 34.54 -8.56 -11.54
N LYS A 29 34.03 -7.55 -10.81
CA LYS A 29 34.87 -6.54 -10.15
C LYS A 29 35.71 -7.16 -9.04
N LYS A 30 35.14 -8.10 -8.29
CA LYS A 30 35.83 -8.88 -7.26
C LYS A 30 36.97 -9.69 -7.87
N GLU A 31 36.75 -10.39 -8.97
CA GLU A 31 37.80 -11.16 -9.65
C GLU A 31 38.97 -10.26 -10.12
N ILE A 32 38.67 -9.09 -10.69
CA ILE A 32 39.70 -8.13 -11.10
C ILE A 32 40.50 -7.65 -9.88
N LEU A 33 39.83 -7.28 -8.79
CA LEU A 33 40.49 -6.82 -7.57
C LEU A 33 41.30 -7.92 -6.87
N GLN A 34 40.91 -9.18 -7.00
CA GLN A 34 41.66 -10.32 -6.46
C GLN A 34 42.96 -10.58 -7.22
N ARG A 35 43.00 -10.31 -8.52
CA ARG A 35 44.20 -10.45 -9.37
C ARG A 35 45.20 -9.29 -9.22
N LEU A 36 44.74 -8.14 -8.72
CA LEU A 36 45.56 -6.97 -8.49
C LEU A 36 46.16 -7.00 -7.08
N ALA A 37 47.43 -6.59 -6.95
CA ALA A 37 48.02 -6.30 -5.65
C ALA A 37 47.18 -5.24 -4.90
N PRO A 38 47.24 -5.16 -3.55
CA PRO A 38 46.49 -4.18 -2.78
C PRO A 38 46.69 -2.75 -3.33
N THR A 39 45.63 -2.19 -3.92
CA THR A 39 45.65 -0.92 -4.66
C THR A 39 45.20 0.28 -3.81
N PHE A 40 44.60 0.04 -2.64
CA PHE A 40 44.16 1.07 -1.69
C PHE A 40 44.04 0.49 -0.27
N PRO A 41 44.10 1.32 0.79
CA PRO A 41 43.86 0.88 2.17
C PRO A 41 42.46 0.27 2.32
N ASN A 42 42.32 -0.75 3.16
CA ASN A 42 41.07 -1.47 3.41
C ASN A 42 40.49 -2.28 2.24
N GLN A 43 41.32 -2.66 1.25
CA GLN A 43 40.87 -3.50 0.13
C GLN A 43 40.28 -4.84 0.58
N ALA A 44 40.80 -5.44 1.65
CA ALA A 44 40.26 -6.70 2.18
C ALA A 44 38.81 -6.55 2.68
N GLN A 45 38.52 -5.49 3.43
CA GLN A 45 37.19 -5.15 3.92
C GLN A 45 36.24 -4.81 2.76
N PHE A 46 36.73 -4.08 1.75
CA PHE A 46 35.96 -3.84 0.53
C PHE A 46 35.61 -5.14 -0.19
N MET A 47 36.54 -6.09 -0.30
CA MET A 47 36.30 -7.40 -0.92
C MET A 47 35.28 -8.25 -0.16
N THR A 48 35.27 -8.19 1.18
CA THR A 48 34.23 -8.82 2.00
C THR A 48 32.88 -8.15 1.73
N MET A 49 32.81 -6.82 1.70
CA MET A 49 31.59 -6.09 1.40
C MET A 49 31.04 -6.40 -0.01
N LEU A 50 31.91 -6.53 -1.02
CA LEU A 50 31.52 -6.98 -2.36
C LEU A 50 30.92 -8.39 -2.33
N THR A 51 31.42 -9.29 -1.47
CA THR A 51 30.83 -10.62 -1.30
C THR A 51 29.40 -10.53 -0.75
N THR A 52 29.20 -9.71 0.29
CA THR A 52 27.87 -9.43 0.83
C THR A 52 26.94 -8.78 -0.19
N PHE A 53 27.44 -7.95 -1.11
CA PHE A 53 26.63 -7.40 -2.21
C PHE A 53 26.17 -8.47 -3.21
N SER A 54 27.04 -9.43 -3.55
CA SER A 54 26.64 -10.57 -4.38
C SER A 54 25.54 -11.40 -3.69
N HIS A 55 25.65 -11.63 -2.38
CA HIS A 55 24.59 -12.28 -1.60
C HIS A 55 23.30 -11.44 -1.60
N LEU A 56 23.41 -10.13 -1.36
CA LEU A 56 22.27 -9.21 -1.35
C LEU A 56 21.48 -9.23 -2.66
N ALA A 57 22.16 -9.25 -3.81
CA ALA A 57 21.50 -9.34 -5.10
C ALA A 57 20.66 -10.62 -5.25
N GLU A 58 21.17 -11.75 -4.76
CA GLU A 58 20.46 -13.03 -4.78
C GLU A 58 19.26 -13.04 -3.82
N VAL A 59 19.42 -12.51 -2.62
CA VAL A 59 18.34 -12.47 -1.62
C VAL A 59 17.22 -11.51 -2.05
N GLU A 60 17.55 -10.34 -2.59
CA GLU A 60 16.56 -9.40 -3.12
C GLU A 60 15.84 -9.96 -4.37
N LYS A 61 16.54 -10.72 -5.22
CA LYS A 61 15.89 -11.46 -6.32
C LYS A 61 14.83 -12.41 -5.77
N ASN A 62 15.23 -13.26 -4.82
CA ASN A 62 14.35 -14.23 -4.21
C ASN A 62 13.15 -13.56 -3.52
N TYR A 63 13.34 -12.39 -2.90
CA TYR A 63 12.25 -11.60 -2.30
C TYR A 63 11.20 -11.17 -3.32
N HIS A 64 11.63 -10.62 -4.47
CA HIS A 64 10.68 -10.09 -5.46
C HIS A 64 10.10 -11.15 -6.41
N ASP A 65 10.77 -12.30 -6.55
CA ASP A 65 10.33 -13.43 -7.37
C ASP A 65 9.50 -14.48 -6.59
N GLN A 66 9.29 -14.30 -5.28
CA GLN A 66 8.46 -15.21 -4.49
C GLN A 66 7.06 -15.34 -5.12
N PRO A 67 6.53 -16.57 -5.29
CA PRO A 67 5.15 -16.76 -5.69
C PRO A 67 4.23 -16.38 -4.54
N TYR A 68 3.40 -15.35 -4.74
CA TYR A 68 2.35 -14.98 -3.78
C TYR A 68 1.06 -15.82 -3.94
N SER A 69 1.03 -16.82 -4.83
CA SER A 69 -0.11 -17.77 -4.98
C SER A 69 0.23 -19.08 -5.74
N ASN A 70 -0.32 -20.21 -5.25
CA ASN A 70 -1.07 -21.26 -5.99
C ASN A 70 -1.18 -22.61 -5.21
N HIS A 71 -1.80 -22.65 -4.01
CA HIS A 71 -2.30 -23.93 -3.45
C HIS A 71 -3.43 -23.75 -2.43
N PRO A 72 -4.45 -24.65 -2.36
CA PRO A 72 -5.60 -24.52 -1.44
C PRO A 72 -5.33 -24.96 0.01
N GLN A 73 -4.08 -24.92 0.48
CA GLN A 73 -3.77 -25.22 1.88
C GLN A 73 -3.04 -24.04 2.55
N PRO A 74 -3.32 -23.78 3.84
CA PRO A 74 -2.60 -22.78 4.61
C PRO A 74 -1.24 -23.35 4.99
N GLN A 75 -0.30 -23.41 4.04
CA GLN A 75 1.11 -23.49 4.39
C GLN A 75 1.57 -22.05 4.65
N HIS A 76 1.64 -21.75 5.93
CA HIS A 76 2.10 -20.48 6.47
C HIS A 76 3.38 -20.01 5.79
N SER A 77 3.42 -18.71 5.48
CA SER A 77 4.60 -17.85 5.39
C SER A 77 5.62 -18.11 4.27
N PHE A 78 5.85 -17.10 3.42
CA PHE A 78 7.07 -16.74 2.66
C PHE A 78 8.06 -17.81 2.11
N LEU A 79 7.72 -19.11 2.09
CA LEU A 79 8.65 -20.22 1.85
C LEU A 79 7.97 -21.44 1.21
N PRO A 80 8.70 -22.30 0.48
CA PRO A 80 9.80 -22.04 -0.45
C PRO A 80 9.41 -22.48 -1.89
N THR A 81 10.02 -21.88 -2.91
CA THR A 81 9.97 -22.41 -4.28
C THR A 81 10.60 -23.80 -4.30
N ALA A 82 9.81 -24.80 -4.68
CA ALA A 82 10.23 -26.18 -4.84
C ALA A 82 11.41 -26.30 -5.84
N SER A 83 12.56 -26.76 -5.34
CA SER A 83 13.60 -27.40 -6.15
C SER A 83 13.89 -28.76 -5.51
N PHE A 84 13.80 -29.82 -6.32
CA PHE A 84 13.49 -31.19 -5.92
C PHE A 84 14.60 -31.93 -5.12
N LEU A 85 15.69 -31.28 -4.69
CA LEU A 85 16.84 -32.01 -4.12
C LEU A 85 17.59 -31.37 -2.93
N ARG A 86 17.16 -30.24 -2.35
CA ARG A 86 17.67 -29.75 -1.04
C ARG A 86 16.56 -29.00 -0.30
N LYS A 87 16.49 -29.11 1.03
CA LYS A 87 15.63 -28.21 1.84
C LYS A 87 16.07 -26.77 1.56
N PRO A 88 15.25 -25.93 0.90
CA PRO A 88 15.66 -24.58 0.57
C PRO A 88 15.82 -23.76 1.85
N LYS A 89 16.88 -22.96 1.93
CA LYS A 89 17.06 -21.99 3.02
C LYS A 89 15.93 -20.97 2.99
N SER A 90 15.44 -20.55 4.15
CA SER A 90 14.33 -19.60 4.18
C SER A 90 14.74 -18.19 3.76
N LEU A 91 13.84 -17.41 3.17
CA LEU A 91 14.12 -16.01 2.81
C LEU A 91 14.56 -15.19 4.03
N LYS A 92 13.91 -15.40 5.19
CA LYS A 92 14.33 -14.77 6.45
C LYS A 92 15.73 -15.22 6.85
N ASP A 93 16.05 -16.51 6.73
CA ASP A 93 17.38 -17.01 7.06
C ASP A 93 18.46 -16.42 6.14
N MET A 94 18.16 -16.25 4.85
CA MET A 94 19.09 -15.62 3.90
C MET A 94 19.37 -14.16 4.25
N TYR A 95 18.35 -13.38 4.66
CA TYR A 95 18.55 -12.02 5.16
C TYR A 95 19.29 -11.99 6.50
N ASN A 96 19.02 -12.95 7.40
CA ASN A 96 19.71 -13.06 8.68
C ASN A 96 21.20 -13.39 8.50
N ASP A 97 21.59 -14.17 7.50
CA ASP A 97 23.01 -14.39 7.19
C ASP A 97 23.72 -13.09 6.83
N ILE A 98 23.12 -12.30 5.93
CA ILE A 98 23.66 -10.99 5.51
C ILE A 98 23.77 -10.06 6.71
N LEU A 99 22.77 -10.09 7.61
CA LEU A 99 22.77 -9.30 8.83
C LEU A 99 23.96 -9.68 9.74
N VAL A 100 24.22 -10.97 9.92
CA VAL A 100 25.38 -11.46 10.69
C VAL A 100 26.70 -11.08 10.02
N GLU A 101 26.83 -11.22 8.70
CA GLU A 101 28.02 -10.81 7.94
C GLU A 101 28.32 -9.31 8.11
N LEU A 102 27.30 -8.46 7.97
CA LEU A 102 27.44 -7.01 8.13
C LEU A 102 27.80 -6.61 9.57
N GLN A 103 27.23 -7.27 10.58
CA GLN A 103 27.57 -7.07 11.99
C GLN A 103 29.03 -7.47 12.30
N GLN A 104 29.49 -8.59 11.75
CA GLN A 104 30.88 -9.03 11.90
C GLN A 104 31.84 -8.02 11.29
N MET A 105 31.54 -7.50 10.09
CA MET A 105 32.35 -6.44 9.47
C MET A 105 32.38 -5.17 10.32
N GLU A 106 31.25 -4.74 10.87
CA GLU A 106 31.20 -3.58 11.76
C GLU A 106 32.04 -3.79 13.04
N SER A 107 31.95 -4.97 13.66
CA SER A 107 32.74 -5.29 14.86
C SER A 107 34.25 -5.35 14.62
N THR A 108 34.68 -5.82 13.45
CA THR A 108 36.10 -5.90 13.05
C THR A 108 36.71 -4.51 12.86
N LEU A 109 35.89 -3.53 12.46
CA LEU A 109 36.29 -2.13 12.32
C LEU A 109 36.33 -1.41 13.68
N ALA A 110 35.48 -1.80 14.62
CA ALA A 110 35.50 -1.23 15.98
C ALA A 110 36.79 -1.63 16.73
N THR A 111 37.20 -2.90 16.65
CA THR A 111 38.38 -3.40 17.38
C THR A 111 39.71 -2.85 16.87
N SER A 112 39.80 -2.52 15.58
CA SER A 112 40.99 -1.90 14.96
C SER A 112 41.18 -0.44 15.37
N SER A 113 40.11 0.27 15.72
CA SER A 113 40.15 1.67 16.16
C SER A 113 40.58 1.88 17.64
N THR A 114 40.47 0.85 18.48
CA THR A 114 40.79 0.90 19.93
C THR A 114 42.22 0.45 20.29
N GLY A 115 43.07 0.20 19.31
CA GLY A 115 44.47 -0.22 19.51
C GLY A 115 45.44 0.92 19.82
N ASN A 116 45.17 1.75 20.83
CA ASN A 116 46.19 2.54 21.54
C ASN A 116 45.56 3.19 22.79
N GLY A 117 45.78 2.59 23.97
CA GLY A 117 45.43 3.19 25.28
C GLY A 117 45.02 2.19 26.37
N ASP A 118 46.02 1.72 27.11
CA ASP A 118 46.03 1.39 28.55
C ASP A 118 45.04 0.39 29.21
N ILE A 119 45.59 -0.78 29.54
CA ILE A 119 45.70 -1.45 30.87
C ILE A 119 44.52 -1.36 31.88
N LYS A 120 43.95 -2.55 32.14
CA LYS A 120 43.30 -3.09 33.38
C LYS A 120 42.12 -2.31 34.00
N SER A 121 40.98 -3.01 34.09
CA SER A 121 40.47 -3.51 35.39
C SER A 121 39.35 -4.55 35.21
N GLN A 122 39.53 -5.69 35.86
CA GLN A 122 38.52 -6.71 36.13
C GLN A 122 37.40 -6.15 37.02
N THR A 123 36.15 -6.54 36.77
CA THR A 123 35.20 -6.94 37.83
C THR A 123 34.08 -7.80 37.25
N SER A 124 34.03 -9.02 37.77
CA SER A 124 33.00 -10.06 37.73
C SER A 124 31.71 -9.60 38.47
N SER A 125 30.48 -9.86 37.99
CA SER A 125 29.60 -11.05 38.25
C SER A 125 28.12 -10.56 38.13
N PRO A 126 27.08 -11.38 38.38
CA PRO A 126 26.54 -12.45 37.55
C PRO A 126 25.01 -12.28 37.26
N SER A 127 24.46 -13.24 36.52
CA SER A 127 23.03 -13.47 36.30
C SER A 127 22.30 -13.89 37.58
N VAL A 128 21.03 -13.49 37.72
CA VAL A 128 20.05 -14.15 38.59
C VAL A 128 18.71 -14.28 37.86
N THR A 129 18.33 -15.53 37.66
CA THR A 129 16.97 -16.02 37.43
C THR A 129 16.12 -15.89 38.69
N ALA A 130 14.85 -15.49 38.60
CA ALA A 130 13.75 -16.20 39.27
C ALA A 130 12.36 -15.59 38.98
N SER A 131 11.50 -16.52 38.60
CA SER A 131 10.05 -16.58 38.59
C SER A 131 9.31 -16.03 39.83
N THR A 132 8.05 -15.63 39.60
CA THR A 132 6.80 -16.11 40.25
C THR A 132 5.89 -15.06 40.92
N ARG A 133 4.63 -15.10 40.48
CA ARG A 133 3.37 -15.15 41.26
C ARG A 133 2.63 -13.87 41.69
N SER A 134 1.37 -13.88 41.25
CA SER A 134 0.13 -13.68 42.03
C SER A 134 -0.59 -12.32 42.04
N GLN A 135 -1.76 -12.38 41.39
CA GLN A 135 -3.11 -12.12 41.92
C GLN A 135 -3.61 -10.69 42.17
N ASN A 136 -4.64 -10.36 41.38
CA ASN A 136 -6.00 -9.94 41.77
C ASN A 136 -6.20 -9.03 42.98
N MET A 137 -6.89 -7.90 42.76
CA MET A 137 -8.14 -7.56 43.46
C MET A 137 -8.82 -6.29 42.89
N LEU A 138 -10.06 -6.49 42.43
CA LEU A 138 -11.31 -5.76 42.71
C LEU A 138 -11.45 -4.22 42.63
N LYS A 139 -12.42 -3.86 41.77
CA LYS A 139 -13.71 -3.15 42.02
C LYS A 139 -13.77 -1.63 42.29
N SER A 140 -14.65 -1.06 41.45
CA SER A 140 -15.74 -0.09 41.71
C SER A 140 -15.39 1.37 41.92
N GLN A 141 -16.04 2.27 41.17
CA GLN A 141 -17.29 2.91 41.61
C GLN A 141 -17.95 3.79 40.53
N GLN A 142 -19.23 4.04 40.77
CA GLN A 142 -20.31 4.58 39.96
C GLN A 142 -20.33 6.11 39.80
N GLU A 143 -21.05 6.53 38.75
CA GLU A 143 -22.04 7.61 38.64
C GLU A 143 -21.81 8.96 39.34
N HIS A 144 -21.93 10.05 38.56
CA HIS A 144 -23.07 10.96 38.69
C HIS A 144 -23.14 11.99 37.54
N ARG A 145 -24.34 12.10 36.97
CA ARG A 145 -24.88 13.27 36.27
C ARG A 145 -25.72 14.04 37.32
N PRO A 146 -26.02 15.34 37.13
CA PRO A 146 -27.29 15.65 36.47
C PRO A 146 -27.29 16.88 35.56
N SER A 147 -28.38 16.92 34.81
CA SER A 147 -28.98 17.87 33.88
C SER A 147 -29.39 19.25 34.42
N MET A 148 -29.57 20.23 33.53
CA MET A 148 -30.79 21.09 33.35
C MET A 148 -30.58 22.10 32.19
N GLU A 149 -31.48 22.13 31.18
CA GLU A 149 -32.53 23.14 30.88
C GLU A 149 -32.09 24.20 29.85
N ASN A 150 -32.67 24.16 28.63
CA ASN A 150 -33.86 24.90 28.12
C ASN A 150 -33.58 26.34 27.68
N ALA A 151 -33.72 26.61 26.38
CA ALA A 151 -34.32 27.85 25.84
C ALA A 151 -34.63 27.71 24.34
N THR A 152 -35.77 28.24 23.99
CA THR A 152 -36.54 28.18 22.74
C THR A 152 -36.34 29.39 21.82
N SER A 153 -36.71 29.17 20.55
CA SER A 153 -37.34 30.12 19.60
C SER A 153 -36.52 31.07 18.71
N GLU A 154 -36.74 30.85 17.40
CA GLU A 154 -37.22 31.79 16.36
C GLU A 154 -36.46 33.12 16.13
N ASN A 155 -35.92 33.32 14.92
CA ASN A 155 -36.64 34.01 13.83
C ASN A 155 -35.81 34.23 12.55
N LEU A 156 -36.57 34.40 11.47
CA LEU A 156 -36.20 34.64 10.08
C LEU A 156 -35.30 35.86 9.84
N SER A 157 -34.45 35.78 8.80
CA SER A 157 -34.39 36.87 7.81
C SER A 157 -33.86 36.40 6.44
N THR A 158 -34.62 36.84 5.45
CA THR A 158 -34.47 36.71 4.01
C THR A 158 -33.59 37.84 3.51
N ILE A 159 -32.49 37.57 2.78
CA ILE A 159 -31.85 38.59 1.91
C ILE A 159 -31.47 37.96 0.57
N SER A 160 -31.84 38.72 -0.46
CA SER A 160 -31.81 38.49 -1.89
C SER A 160 -30.47 38.83 -2.55
N SER A 161 -30.09 38.00 -3.54
CA SER A 161 -29.51 38.32 -4.86
C SER A 161 -28.63 39.55 -5.12
N SER A 162 -27.41 39.30 -5.59
CA SER A 162 -26.65 39.89 -6.74
C SER A 162 -25.16 39.57 -6.46
N GLU A 163 -24.23 39.32 -7.38
CA GLU A 163 -24.06 39.56 -8.80
C GLU A 163 -22.98 38.55 -9.27
N ARG A 164 -23.05 38.09 -10.52
CA ARG A 164 -22.07 37.14 -11.10
C ARG A 164 -21.02 37.92 -11.88
N ASP A 165 -19.75 37.62 -11.62
CA ASP A 165 -18.65 37.80 -12.58
C ASP A 165 -18.20 36.43 -13.13
N PRO A 166 -17.89 36.29 -14.44
CA PRO A 166 -17.59 35.01 -15.07
C PRO A 166 -16.10 34.86 -15.38
N SER A 167 -15.31 34.26 -14.48
CA SER A 167 -13.94 33.84 -14.87
C SER A 167 -13.33 32.78 -13.95
N THR A 168 -13.83 31.56 -14.08
CA THR A 168 -13.19 30.23 -13.95
C THR A 168 -14.29 29.26 -13.55
N LEU A 169 -14.94 28.65 -14.56
CA LEU A 169 -15.92 27.61 -14.29
C LEU A 169 -15.24 26.48 -13.51
N PRO A 170 -15.64 26.21 -12.24
CA PRO A 170 -15.19 25.01 -11.58
C PRO A 170 -15.63 23.82 -12.44
N GLN A 171 -14.73 22.89 -12.73
CA GLN A 171 -15.10 21.66 -13.43
C GLN A 171 -16.31 21.07 -12.68
N SER A 172 -17.40 20.81 -13.41
CA SER A 172 -18.58 20.20 -12.81
C SER A 172 -18.14 18.96 -12.01
N PRO A 173 -18.64 18.76 -10.78
CA PRO A 173 -18.31 17.58 -9.98
C PRO A 173 -18.47 16.26 -10.74
N ARG A 174 -19.40 16.22 -11.71
CA ARG A 174 -19.58 15.09 -12.64
C ARG A 174 -18.37 14.88 -13.55
N THR A 175 -17.80 15.94 -14.13
CA THR A 175 -16.61 15.87 -14.98
C THR A 175 -15.37 15.47 -14.18
N ALA A 176 -15.21 16.01 -12.96
CA ALA A 176 -14.12 15.64 -12.08
C ALA A 176 -14.20 14.16 -11.68
N LEU A 177 -15.40 13.67 -11.32
CA LEU A 177 -15.65 12.26 -11.00
C LEU A 177 -15.40 11.35 -12.22
N LYS A 178 -15.86 11.80 -13.39
CA LYS A 178 -15.65 11.11 -14.67
C LYS A 178 -14.16 10.88 -14.90
N ASN A 179 -13.38 11.95 -14.98
CA ASN A 179 -11.94 11.91 -15.21
C ASN A 179 -11.23 11.05 -14.15
N SER A 180 -11.70 11.19 -12.91
CA SER A 180 -11.20 10.44 -11.77
C SER A 180 -11.36 8.93 -11.93
N PHE A 181 -12.54 8.45 -12.27
CA PHE A 181 -12.82 7.03 -12.44
C PHE A 181 -12.12 6.45 -13.67
N PHE A 182 -12.09 7.17 -14.80
CA PHE A 182 -11.39 6.71 -16.01
C PHE A 182 -9.88 6.57 -15.79
N ARG A 183 -9.27 7.44 -14.98
CA ARG A 183 -7.85 7.32 -14.63
C ARG A 183 -7.55 6.02 -13.87
N VAL A 184 -8.44 5.60 -12.96
CA VAL A 184 -8.29 4.34 -12.20
C VAL A 184 -8.33 3.11 -13.11
N LEU A 185 -9.13 3.15 -14.17
CA LEU A 185 -9.31 2.06 -15.14
C LEU A 185 -8.33 2.09 -16.32
N SER A 186 -7.44 3.07 -16.37
CA SER A 186 -6.48 3.19 -17.47
C SER A 186 -5.36 2.15 -17.32
N PRO A 187 -4.96 1.46 -18.41
CA PRO A 187 -3.80 0.56 -18.37
C PRO A 187 -2.55 1.31 -17.92
N ILE A 188 -1.73 0.68 -17.08
CA ILE A 188 -0.48 1.28 -16.57
C ILE A 188 0.45 1.71 -17.73
N SER A 189 0.41 1.00 -18.87
CA SER A 189 1.18 1.32 -20.08
C SER A 189 0.77 2.60 -20.81
N SER A 190 -0.35 3.23 -20.45
CA SER A 190 -0.89 4.41 -21.14
C SER A 190 -0.52 5.77 -20.52
N ILE A 191 0.14 5.77 -19.36
CA ILE A 191 0.47 7.02 -18.64
C ILE A 191 1.91 7.43 -18.99
N THR A 192 2.05 8.39 -19.90
CA THR A 192 3.33 9.09 -20.10
C THR A 192 3.59 10.02 -18.90
N PRO A 193 4.82 10.09 -18.35
CA PRO A 193 5.11 10.87 -17.15
C PRO A 193 4.97 12.40 -17.30
N ASN A 194 4.61 12.91 -18.48
CA ASN A 194 4.47 14.34 -18.75
C ASN A 194 3.08 14.94 -18.43
N GLN A 195 2.16 14.20 -17.80
CA GLN A 195 0.84 14.74 -17.40
C GLN A 195 0.63 14.92 -15.89
N ALA A 196 1.72 14.87 -15.11
CA ALA A 196 1.71 15.38 -13.75
C ALA A 196 2.25 16.83 -13.76
N THR A 197 1.33 17.78 -13.58
CA THR A 197 1.61 19.17 -13.17
C THR A 197 2.33 20.07 -14.20
N GLN A 198 1.57 20.67 -15.12
CA GLN A 198 1.92 21.99 -15.66
C GLN A 198 0.69 22.92 -15.58
N VAL A 199 0.65 23.71 -14.51
CA VAL A 199 -0.07 24.99 -14.49
C VAL A 199 0.87 25.97 -15.17
N HIS A 200 0.65 26.20 -16.46
CA HIS A 200 1.43 27.13 -17.26
C HIS A 200 0.89 28.55 -17.02
N ILE A 201 1.56 29.33 -16.17
CA ILE A 201 1.37 30.78 -16.12
C ILE A 201 2.12 31.35 -17.32
N THR A 202 1.39 31.92 -18.26
CA THR A 202 1.93 32.76 -19.34
C THR A 202 1.86 34.22 -18.88
N PRO A 203 2.95 35.01 -18.95
CA PRO A 203 2.83 36.45 -18.84
C PRO A 203 2.61 37.06 -20.24
N SER A 204 1.56 37.86 -20.32
CA SER A 204 1.17 38.70 -21.46
C SER A 204 2.11 39.90 -21.63
N ASN A 205 2.36 40.23 -22.90
CA ASN A 205 3.15 41.36 -23.37
C ASN A 205 2.42 42.72 -23.30
N LEU A 206 3.16 43.81 -23.05
CA LEU A 206 3.33 45.05 -23.86
C LEU A 206 3.72 46.26 -22.96
N PRO A 207 4.31 47.38 -23.47
CA PRO A 207 5.38 47.57 -24.46
C PRO A 207 6.46 48.63 -24.05
N THR A 208 7.43 48.88 -24.95
CA THR A 208 8.37 50.04 -25.09
C THR A 208 9.48 50.25 -24.02
N ALA A 209 10.71 50.71 -24.30
CA ALA A 209 11.55 50.92 -25.48
C ALA A 209 12.99 51.27 -25.01
N ASN A 210 13.98 50.91 -25.83
CA ASN A 210 15.34 51.47 -26.02
C ASN A 210 16.50 51.38 -25.00
N SER A 211 17.63 50.94 -25.60
CA SER A 211 19.05 51.33 -25.49
C SER A 211 19.96 50.77 -24.39
N GLY A 212 21.00 50.05 -24.85
CA GLY A 212 22.40 50.40 -24.56
C GLY A 212 23.16 49.57 -23.52
N ASP A 213 23.88 48.55 -24.00
CA ASP A 213 25.23 48.05 -23.65
C ASP A 213 25.83 48.06 -22.22
N PRO A 214 26.83 47.18 -21.96
CA PRO A 214 27.13 46.62 -20.64
C PRO A 214 28.42 47.17 -20.00
N CYS A 215 28.50 47.18 -18.66
CA CYS A 215 29.73 46.87 -17.90
C CYS A 215 29.53 46.95 -16.38
N LEU A 216 30.22 46.03 -15.69
CA LEU A 216 30.91 46.14 -14.39
C LEU A 216 30.51 47.27 -13.43
N LEU A 217 30.25 46.94 -12.15
CA LEU A 217 31.06 47.41 -11.03
C LEU A 217 30.67 46.76 -9.69
N SER A 218 31.72 46.57 -8.90
CA SER A 218 31.81 46.02 -7.56
C SER A 218 31.32 47.01 -6.50
N SER A 219 30.86 46.48 -5.36
CA SER A 219 30.88 47.12 -4.02
C SER A 219 30.65 45.99 -3.01
N GLY A 220 31.49 45.71 -2.00
CA GLY A 220 32.46 46.57 -1.33
C GLY A 220 31.99 46.81 0.12
N SER A 221 32.30 45.88 1.02
CA SER A 221 32.27 46.05 2.48
C SER A 221 33.13 44.91 3.05
N GLY A 222 34.29 45.11 3.66
CA GLY A 222 34.77 46.26 4.41
C GLY A 222 35.05 45.79 5.84
N TYR A 223 36.11 45.00 6.04
CA TYR A 223 36.74 44.79 7.36
C TYR A 223 38.22 44.44 7.16
N GLU A 224 39.07 45.30 7.72
CA GLU A 224 40.53 45.26 7.72
C GLU A 224 41.02 44.58 9.03
N PRO A 225 42.06 43.72 9.01
CA PRO A 225 42.60 43.07 10.21
C PRO A 225 43.88 43.74 10.73
N PRO A 226 44.25 43.57 12.02
CA PRO A 226 45.54 44.04 12.54
C PRO A 226 46.68 43.02 12.33
N PRO A 227 47.96 43.45 12.44
CA PRO A 227 49.08 42.82 11.74
C PRO A 227 49.86 41.77 12.54
N ASN A 228 50.41 40.81 11.78
CA ASN A 228 51.64 40.02 11.95
C ASN A 228 52.24 39.83 13.34
N SER A 229 52.30 38.57 13.78
CA SER A 229 53.44 38.01 14.53
C SER A 229 53.83 36.66 13.94
N THR A 230 55.03 36.63 13.39
CA THR A 230 55.69 35.51 12.73
C THR A 230 56.16 34.48 13.77
N THR A 231 55.64 33.26 13.74
CA THR A 231 56.35 32.09 14.31
C THR A 231 56.09 30.87 13.44
N THR A 232 57.10 30.49 12.68
CA THR A 232 57.25 29.24 11.94
C THR A 232 57.24 28.02 12.86
N THR A 233 56.25 27.14 12.68
CA THR A 233 56.30 25.72 13.06
C THR A 233 55.86 24.88 11.86
N PRO A 234 56.58 23.80 11.51
CA PRO A 234 56.27 23.02 10.32
C PRO A 234 55.05 22.13 10.61
N VAL A 235 53.89 22.53 10.10
CA VAL A 235 52.69 21.67 10.06
C VAL A 235 52.89 20.66 8.94
N ALA A 236 52.96 19.39 9.31
CA ALA A 236 52.98 18.26 8.38
C ALA A 236 51.78 18.34 7.40
N PRO A 237 51.95 17.99 6.12
CA PRO A 237 50.84 18.00 5.17
C PRO A 237 49.91 16.82 5.48
N PHE A 238 48.84 17.06 6.25
CA PHE A 238 47.68 16.17 6.26
C PHE A 238 46.93 16.32 4.93
N GLY A 239 47.50 15.77 3.87
CA GLY A 239 46.78 15.50 2.63
C GLY A 239 45.85 14.31 2.83
N ARG A 240 44.67 14.51 3.43
CA ARG A 240 43.58 13.53 3.29
C ARG A 240 42.99 13.70 1.90
N ASN A 241 43.26 12.76 1.00
CA ASN A 241 42.49 12.67 -0.24
C ASN A 241 41.03 12.33 0.12
N PRO A 242 40.03 13.14 -0.25
CA PRO A 242 38.61 12.84 -0.02
C PRO A 242 38.09 11.65 -0.87
N ARG A 243 38.99 10.85 -1.45
CA ARG A 243 38.71 9.71 -2.33
C ARG A 243 39.19 8.38 -1.74
N GLU A 244 39.48 8.33 -0.44
CA GLU A 244 39.90 7.11 0.23
C GLU A 244 38.69 6.36 0.80
N PHE A 245 38.70 5.03 0.69
CA PHE A 245 37.67 4.17 1.27
C PHE A 245 38.00 3.96 2.76
N THR A 246 37.60 4.93 3.57
CA THR A 246 37.96 5.00 5.00
C THR A 246 37.14 4.00 5.84
N GLU A 247 37.69 3.57 6.96
CA GLU A 247 36.99 2.69 7.91
C GLU A 247 35.69 3.31 8.43
N GLU A 248 35.66 4.63 8.63
CA GLU A 248 34.46 5.38 9.02
C GLU A 248 33.37 5.31 7.96
N LEU A 249 33.73 5.44 6.67
CA LEU A 249 32.80 5.28 5.56
C LEU A 249 32.27 3.85 5.48
N ILE A 250 33.12 2.84 5.68
CA ILE A 250 32.73 1.43 5.67
C ILE A 250 31.74 1.16 6.81
N SER A 251 32.08 1.58 8.03
CA SER A 251 31.23 1.41 9.21
C SER A 251 29.87 2.08 9.02
N HIS A 252 29.87 3.33 8.53
CA HIS A 252 28.65 4.06 8.20
C HIS A 252 27.81 3.31 7.16
N PHE A 253 28.44 2.81 6.09
CA PHE A 253 27.76 2.07 5.04
C PHE A 253 27.16 0.74 5.52
N CYS A 254 27.92 -0.03 6.31
CA CYS A 254 27.44 -1.25 6.96
C CYS A 254 26.24 -0.99 7.86
N ARG A 255 26.28 0.06 8.70
CA ARG A 255 25.15 0.46 9.55
C ARG A 255 23.89 0.75 8.74
N GLN A 256 24.04 1.44 7.61
CA GLN A 256 22.90 1.74 6.76
C GLN A 256 22.33 0.51 6.06
N LEU A 257 23.18 -0.41 5.60
CA LEU A 257 22.73 -1.68 5.04
C LEU A 257 22.05 -2.55 6.11
N LEU A 258 22.56 -2.59 7.34
CA LEU A 258 21.89 -3.27 8.45
C LEU A 258 20.47 -2.75 8.66
N ASN A 259 20.27 -1.43 8.63
CA ASN A 259 18.95 -0.83 8.73
C ASN A 259 18.04 -1.21 7.54
N PHE A 260 18.59 -1.28 6.32
CA PHE A 260 17.86 -1.74 5.15
C PHE A 260 17.41 -3.21 5.28
N ILE A 261 18.32 -4.10 5.68
CA ILE A 261 18.03 -5.53 5.88
C ILE A 261 16.98 -5.72 6.97
N GLN A 262 17.07 -4.96 8.07
CA GLN A 262 16.06 -4.99 9.12
C GLN A 262 14.70 -4.49 8.62
N ALA A 263 14.67 -3.44 7.79
CA ALA A 263 13.43 -2.97 7.17
C ALA A 263 12.79 -4.04 6.27
N ARG A 264 13.60 -4.79 5.51
CA ARG A 264 13.13 -5.93 4.71
C ARG A 264 12.56 -7.06 5.56
N LEU A 265 13.25 -7.46 6.64
CA LEU A 265 12.76 -8.47 7.58
C LEU A 265 11.41 -8.05 8.21
N ASP A 266 11.33 -6.81 8.70
CA ASP A 266 10.09 -6.26 9.27
C ASP A 266 8.96 -6.25 8.22
N LEU A 267 9.28 -6.03 6.93
CA LEU A 267 8.29 -5.99 5.84
C LEU A 267 7.82 -7.40 5.43
N ILE A 268 8.71 -8.39 5.46
CA ILE A 268 8.33 -9.81 5.32
C ILE A 268 7.31 -10.19 6.40
N ASP A 269 7.54 -9.78 7.65
CA ASP A 269 6.59 -10.02 8.74
C ASP A 269 5.23 -9.36 8.51
N VAL A 270 5.20 -8.16 7.90
CA VAL A 270 3.94 -7.48 7.54
C VAL A 270 3.16 -8.30 6.52
N TYR A 271 3.82 -8.79 5.47
CA TYR A 271 3.17 -9.63 4.47
C TYR A 271 2.73 -10.98 5.02
N ASP A 272 3.50 -11.59 5.94
CA ASP A 272 3.08 -12.80 6.68
C ASP A 272 1.78 -12.54 7.45
N LYS A 273 1.71 -11.42 8.16
CA LYS A 273 0.49 -11.03 8.89
C LYS A 273 -0.66 -10.70 7.96
N LEU A 274 -0.41 -10.14 6.79
CA LEU A 274 -1.43 -9.91 5.77
C LEU A 274 -2.01 -11.22 5.25
N SER A 275 -1.15 -12.20 4.97
CA SER A 275 -1.55 -13.55 4.56
C SER A 275 -2.34 -14.26 5.65
N GLU A 276 -1.86 -14.24 6.90
CA GLU A 276 -2.56 -14.82 8.06
C GLU A 276 -3.95 -14.18 8.26
N ALA A 277 -4.05 -12.86 8.10
CA ALA A 277 -5.31 -12.15 8.22
C ALA A 277 -6.30 -12.57 7.12
N SER A 278 -5.80 -12.84 5.91
CA SER A 278 -6.62 -13.24 4.76
C SER A 278 -7.26 -14.63 4.88
N SER A 279 -6.71 -15.52 5.71
CA SER A 279 -7.27 -16.84 5.99
C SER A 279 -8.52 -16.81 6.88
N LYS A 280 -8.87 -15.65 7.44
CA LYS A 280 -10.04 -15.49 8.32
C LYS A 280 -11.26 -15.10 7.48
N GLN A 281 -12.44 -15.61 7.85
CA GLN A 281 -13.70 -15.32 7.18
C GLN A 281 -14.03 -13.81 7.12
N PHE A 282 -13.69 -13.08 8.18
CA PHE A 282 -13.78 -11.62 8.23
C PHE A 282 -12.41 -11.04 8.59
N THR A 283 -11.74 -10.46 7.61
CA THR A 283 -10.41 -9.89 7.82
C THR A 283 -10.51 -8.43 8.23
N LEU A 284 -10.16 -8.14 9.49
CA LEU A 284 -9.78 -6.80 9.92
C LEU A 284 -8.30 -6.59 9.61
N VAL A 285 -8.00 -5.67 8.69
CA VAL A 285 -6.64 -5.36 8.25
C VAL A 285 -6.03 -4.15 8.98
N ASP A 286 -6.76 -3.53 9.92
CA ASP A 286 -6.29 -2.37 10.69
C ASP A 286 -4.98 -2.62 11.44
N GLY A 287 -4.86 -3.81 12.04
CA GLY A 287 -3.63 -4.21 12.73
C GLY A 287 -2.42 -4.32 11.79
N VAL A 288 -2.64 -4.73 10.54
CA VAL A 288 -1.59 -4.80 9.51
C VAL A 288 -1.23 -3.40 9.03
N ALA A 289 -2.23 -2.54 8.79
CA ALA A 289 -2.03 -1.13 8.43
C ALA A 289 -1.22 -0.37 9.47
N PHE A 290 -1.53 -0.57 10.77
CA PHE A 290 -0.79 0.02 11.87
C PHE A 290 0.67 -0.44 11.90
N ARG A 291 0.92 -1.75 11.77
CA ARG A 291 2.28 -2.31 11.72
C ARG A 291 3.11 -1.74 10.57
N LEU A 292 2.54 -1.68 9.37
CA LEU A 292 3.20 -1.10 8.20
C LEU A 292 3.52 0.39 8.43
N SER A 293 2.63 1.13 9.11
CA SER A 293 2.83 2.56 9.39
C SER A 293 3.98 2.78 10.37
N MET A 294 4.05 1.93 11.38
CA MET A 294 5.14 1.93 12.36
C MET A 294 6.48 1.56 11.73
N LEU A 295 6.50 0.54 10.85
CA LEU A 295 7.69 0.14 10.09
C LEU A 295 8.22 1.31 9.25
N PHE A 296 7.36 1.93 8.45
CA PHE A 296 7.74 3.05 7.60
C PHE A 296 8.33 4.20 8.42
N ARG A 297 7.66 4.57 9.52
CA ARG A 297 8.16 5.61 10.44
C ARG A 297 9.50 5.24 11.08
N LYS A 298 9.68 3.97 11.47
CA LYS A 298 10.92 3.46 12.08
C LYS A 298 12.10 3.55 11.12
N HIS A 299 11.91 3.24 9.84
CA HIS A 299 13.03 3.00 8.92
C HIS A 299 13.29 4.09 7.88
N HIS A 300 12.31 4.95 7.55
CA HIS A 300 12.45 5.94 6.44
C HIS A 300 13.65 6.91 6.56
N LYS A 301 14.16 7.14 7.78
CA LYS A 301 15.33 8.00 8.06
C LYS A 301 16.63 7.22 8.33
N CYS A 302 16.55 5.90 8.48
CA CYS A 302 17.65 5.08 9.01
C CYS A 302 18.68 4.66 7.95
N PHE A 303 18.36 4.79 6.67
CA PHE A 303 19.30 4.65 5.57
C PHE A 303 19.06 5.77 4.55
N HIS A 304 20.07 6.61 4.35
CA HIS A 304 20.01 7.88 3.65
C HIS A 304 21.29 8.18 2.83
N HIS A 305 22.25 7.26 2.78
CA HIS A 305 23.44 7.39 1.96
C HIS A 305 23.03 7.56 0.50
N PRO A 306 23.57 8.54 -0.24
CA PRO A 306 23.17 8.79 -1.64
C PRO A 306 23.30 7.55 -2.54
N LEU A 307 24.34 6.73 -2.32
CA LEU A 307 24.53 5.47 -3.07
C LEU A 307 23.45 4.41 -2.82
N LEU A 308 22.73 4.50 -1.69
CA LEU A 308 21.61 3.60 -1.35
C LEU A 308 20.26 4.18 -1.77
N ALA A 309 20.22 5.37 -2.39
CA ALA A 309 18.97 5.99 -2.83
C ALA A 309 18.12 5.07 -3.73
N PRO A 310 18.67 4.29 -4.68
CA PRO A 310 17.85 3.41 -5.52
C PRO A 310 17.07 2.34 -4.73
N ILE A 311 17.70 1.70 -3.74
CA ILE A 311 17.04 0.67 -2.93
C ILE A 311 16.07 1.29 -1.91
N LYS A 312 16.38 2.50 -1.44
CA LYS A 312 15.48 3.27 -0.58
C LYS A 312 14.20 3.66 -1.29
N GLU A 313 14.31 4.12 -2.52
CA GLU A 313 13.15 4.43 -3.35
C GLU A 313 12.26 3.19 -3.50
N GLY A 314 12.86 2.03 -3.79
CA GLY A 314 12.16 0.75 -3.90
C GLY A 314 11.36 0.35 -2.65
N VAL A 315 11.97 0.42 -1.46
CA VAL A 315 11.26 0.13 -0.20
C VAL A 315 10.16 1.17 0.08
N THR A 316 10.43 2.44 -0.22
CA THR A 316 9.48 3.55 0.02
C THR A 316 8.22 3.37 -0.81
N ILE A 317 8.38 3.20 -2.13
CA ILE A 317 7.25 3.05 -3.05
C ILE A 317 6.44 1.78 -2.77
N GLU A 318 7.11 0.69 -2.38
CA GLU A 318 6.46 -0.55 -1.99
C GLU A 318 5.59 -0.37 -0.74
N CYS A 319 6.17 0.20 0.33
CA CYS A 319 5.45 0.47 1.57
C CYS A 319 4.25 1.40 1.35
N GLU A 320 4.44 2.50 0.62
CA GLU A 320 3.38 3.47 0.34
C GLU A 320 2.27 2.87 -0.52
N THR A 321 2.62 2.06 -1.52
CA THR A 321 1.64 1.37 -2.38
C THR A 321 0.81 0.39 -1.57
N LEU A 322 1.46 -0.48 -0.79
CA LEU A 322 0.79 -1.46 0.07
C LEU A 322 -0.11 -0.78 1.11
N MET A 323 0.37 0.29 1.74
CA MET A 323 -0.41 1.09 2.69
C MET A 323 -1.69 1.62 2.07
N THR A 324 -1.58 2.16 0.85
CA THR A 324 -2.71 2.79 0.16
C THR A 324 -3.73 1.74 -0.30
N LEU A 325 -3.28 0.55 -0.71
CA LEU A 325 -4.15 -0.60 -1.02
C LEU A 325 -4.92 -1.11 0.21
N ILE A 326 -4.24 -1.26 1.35
CA ILE A 326 -4.87 -1.67 2.61
C ILE A 326 -5.87 -0.60 3.07
N LYS A 327 -5.50 0.69 2.98
CA LYS A 327 -6.42 1.80 3.28
C LYS A 327 -7.67 1.77 2.40
N ALA A 328 -7.52 1.57 1.09
CA ALA A 328 -8.65 1.46 0.17
C ALA A 328 -9.58 0.28 0.55
N THR A 329 -9.02 -0.83 1.03
CA THR A 329 -9.78 -1.98 1.54
C THR A 329 -10.61 -1.58 2.77
N ILE A 330 -9.99 -0.95 3.76
CA ILE A 330 -10.66 -0.48 4.98
C ILE A 330 -11.78 0.51 4.63
N ASP A 331 -11.50 1.50 3.78
CA ASP A 331 -12.49 2.50 3.38
C ASP A 331 -13.69 1.87 2.64
N MET A 332 -13.48 0.80 1.86
CA MET A 332 -14.58 0.04 1.23
C MET A 332 -15.44 -0.72 2.23
N GLN A 333 -14.83 -1.32 3.27
CA GLN A 333 -15.57 -2.01 4.33
C GLN A 333 -16.46 -1.05 5.14
N HIS A 334 -16.15 0.25 5.12
CA HIS A 334 -16.96 1.31 5.71
C HIS A 334 -17.84 2.04 4.68
N TRP A 335 -17.94 1.50 3.47
CA TRP A 335 -18.70 2.05 2.34
C TRP A 335 -18.39 3.53 2.01
N ARG A 336 -17.12 3.95 2.14
CA ARG A 336 -16.65 5.33 1.94
C ARG A 336 -16.22 5.58 0.49
N PHE A 337 -17.13 6.11 -0.32
CA PHE A 337 -16.90 6.32 -1.76
C PHE A 337 -15.65 7.14 -2.11
N LEU A 338 -15.59 8.40 -1.67
CA LEU A 338 -14.52 9.34 -2.07
C LEU A 338 -13.14 8.91 -1.54
N PRO A 339 -12.96 8.56 -0.25
CA PRO A 339 -11.67 8.08 0.26
C PRO A 339 -11.14 6.87 -0.51
N THR A 340 -12.01 5.90 -0.83
CA THR A 340 -11.61 4.75 -1.65
C THR A 340 -11.20 5.20 -3.06
N LEU A 341 -12.00 6.04 -3.72
CA LEU A 341 -11.69 6.49 -5.08
C LEU A 341 -10.32 7.18 -5.16
N TYR A 342 -10.02 8.09 -4.23
CA TYR A 342 -8.73 8.77 -4.18
C TYR A 342 -7.58 7.79 -3.89
N SER A 343 -7.78 6.85 -2.98
CA SER A 343 -6.76 5.84 -2.66
C SER A 343 -6.45 4.96 -3.88
N LEU A 344 -7.46 4.55 -4.66
CA LEU A 344 -7.25 3.77 -5.90
C LEU A 344 -6.53 4.57 -6.99
N GLN A 345 -6.77 5.87 -7.09
CA GLN A 345 -6.04 6.75 -8.02
C GLN A 345 -4.58 6.92 -7.64
N ASP A 346 -4.33 7.09 -6.35
CA ASP A 346 -2.99 7.24 -5.80
C ASP A 346 -2.18 5.95 -6.04
N VAL A 347 -2.76 4.78 -5.76
CA VAL A 347 -2.15 3.48 -6.10
C VAL A 347 -1.85 3.37 -7.60
N GLN A 348 -2.78 3.73 -8.47
CA GLN A 348 -2.57 3.70 -9.92
C GLN A 348 -1.37 4.59 -10.33
N SER A 349 -1.25 5.77 -9.72
CA SER A 349 -0.17 6.72 -10.00
C SER A 349 1.18 6.18 -9.50
N LYS A 350 1.21 5.62 -8.28
CA LYS A 350 2.40 4.99 -7.68
C LYS A 350 2.89 3.80 -8.48
N LEU A 351 2.00 2.87 -8.85
CA LEU A 351 2.37 1.70 -9.68
C LEU A 351 2.87 2.11 -11.06
N SER A 352 2.25 3.13 -11.67
CA SER A 352 2.71 3.65 -12.97
C SER A 352 4.07 4.32 -12.87
N TYR A 353 4.31 5.08 -11.80
CA TYR A 353 5.62 5.65 -11.51
C TYR A 353 6.66 4.55 -11.27
N TRP A 354 6.36 3.52 -10.48
CA TRP A 354 7.23 2.37 -10.25
C TRP A 354 7.60 1.69 -11.58
N ALA A 355 6.63 1.40 -12.44
CA ALA A 355 6.90 0.80 -13.74
C ALA A 355 7.80 1.68 -14.62
N ALA A 356 7.55 3.00 -14.62
CA ALA A 356 8.33 3.95 -15.39
C ALA A 356 9.75 4.15 -14.87
N SER A 357 9.95 4.16 -13.54
CA SER A 357 11.25 4.34 -12.90
C SER A 357 12.17 3.14 -13.10
N THR A 358 11.57 1.95 -13.27
CA THR A 358 12.23 0.65 -13.19
C THR A 358 12.37 -0.04 -14.54
N PHE A 359 11.27 -0.29 -15.27
CA PHE A 359 11.29 -1.15 -16.46
C PHE A 359 11.46 -0.38 -17.78
N ASN A 360 11.01 0.89 -17.83
CA ASN A 360 10.89 1.63 -19.09
C ASN A 360 12.13 2.44 -19.51
N LYS A 361 13.24 2.40 -18.73
CA LYS A 361 14.44 3.20 -19.02
C LYS A 361 15.34 2.62 -20.12
N GLU A 362 15.32 1.32 -20.36
CA GLU A 362 16.19 0.69 -21.37
C GLU A 362 15.71 0.87 -22.81
N ALA A 363 14.40 1.08 -23.04
CA ALA A 363 13.83 1.25 -24.38
C ALA A 363 14.30 2.52 -25.11
N ARG A 364 14.98 3.45 -24.44
CA ARG A 364 15.49 4.70 -25.05
C ARG A 364 16.94 4.62 -25.53
N ARG A 365 17.67 3.52 -25.31
CA ARG A 365 19.07 3.36 -25.73
C ARG A 365 19.26 2.16 -26.66
N GLY A 366 19.15 2.40 -27.96
CA GLY A 366 19.84 1.60 -28.98
C GLY A 366 18.93 0.83 -29.95
N ARG A 367 18.99 1.23 -31.23
CA ARG A 367 18.63 0.35 -32.35
C ARG A 367 19.64 -0.81 -32.35
N PHE A 368 19.16 -2.04 -32.47
CA PHE A 368 19.92 -3.30 -32.51
C PHE A 368 20.43 -3.86 -31.16
N LYS A 369 19.63 -4.72 -30.54
CA LYS A 369 19.95 -6.11 -30.14
C LYS A 369 18.77 -6.68 -29.36
N VAL A 370 18.56 -7.99 -29.48
CA VAL A 370 17.54 -8.79 -28.78
C VAL A 370 17.71 -8.62 -27.27
N SER A 371 17.04 -7.62 -26.67
CA SER A 371 16.94 -7.50 -25.22
C SER A 371 15.80 -8.42 -24.78
N LYS A 372 16.12 -9.38 -23.91
CA LYS A 372 15.09 -10.07 -23.12
C LYS A 372 14.37 -8.97 -22.35
N THR A 373 13.13 -8.66 -22.72
CA THR A 373 12.29 -7.73 -21.95
C THR A 373 12.35 -8.14 -20.48
N GLN A 374 12.89 -7.26 -19.64
CA GLN A 374 12.93 -7.49 -18.19
C GLN A 374 11.49 -7.73 -17.73
N THR A 375 11.19 -8.96 -17.30
CA THR A 375 9.86 -9.31 -16.80
C THR A 375 9.63 -8.59 -15.48
N ALA A 376 8.42 -8.06 -15.29
CA ALA A 376 8.09 -7.38 -14.04
C ALA A 376 8.24 -8.36 -12.86
N PRO A 377 8.76 -7.92 -11.70
CA PRO A 377 8.87 -8.77 -10.53
C PRO A 377 7.49 -9.20 -10.04
N ARG A 378 7.39 -10.42 -9.52
CA ARG A 378 6.09 -11.00 -9.11
C ARG A 378 5.40 -10.20 -8.01
N LEU A 379 6.16 -9.60 -7.09
CA LEU A 379 5.59 -8.71 -6.09
C LEU A 379 4.87 -7.50 -6.72
N TYR A 380 5.48 -6.88 -7.72
CA TYR A 380 4.86 -5.76 -8.44
C TYR A 380 3.58 -6.22 -9.17
N GLU A 381 3.62 -7.38 -9.82
CA GLU A 381 2.44 -7.95 -10.47
C GLU A 381 1.32 -8.25 -9.47
N TRP A 382 1.68 -8.80 -8.29
CA TRP A 382 0.72 -9.06 -7.23
C TRP A 382 0.06 -7.77 -6.71
N LEU A 383 0.82 -6.68 -6.52
CA LEU A 383 0.26 -5.37 -6.16
C LEU A 383 -0.70 -4.84 -7.24
N CYS A 384 -0.39 -5.06 -8.52
CA CYS A 384 -1.29 -4.71 -9.62
C CYS A 384 -2.59 -5.53 -9.55
N ARG A 385 -2.51 -6.84 -9.30
CA ARG A 385 -3.68 -7.70 -9.14
C ARG A 385 -4.52 -7.32 -7.92
N PHE A 386 -3.88 -6.99 -6.81
CA PHE A 386 -4.57 -6.49 -5.62
C PHE A 386 -5.33 -5.19 -5.95
N LYS A 387 -4.70 -4.24 -6.65
CA LYS A 387 -5.40 -3.03 -7.15
C LYS A 387 -6.60 -3.41 -8.03
N ASP A 388 -6.43 -4.29 -9.02
CA ASP A 388 -7.49 -4.64 -9.97
C ASP A 388 -8.66 -5.36 -9.28
N TYR A 389 -8.38 -6.23 -8.31
CA TYR A 389 -9.40 -6.82 -7.42
C TYR A 389 -10.21 -5.73 -6.69
N LEU A 390 -9.53 -4.74 -6.09
CA LEU A 390 -10.20 -3.65 -5.40
C LEU A 390 -11.02 -2.77 -6.36
N ILE A 391 -10.58 -2.58 -7.60
CA ILE A 391 -11.33 -1.85 -8.64
C ILE A 391 -12.62 -2.58 -9.01
N SER A 392 -12.57 -3.90 -9.21
CA SER A 392 -13.77 -4.72 -9.47
C SER A 392 -14.76 -4.65 -8.30
N LYS A 393 -14.26 -4.74 -7.06
CA LYS A 393 -15.06 -4.64 -5.84
C LYS A 393 -15.66 -3.24 -5.65
N PHE A 394 -14.87 -2.19 -5.85
CA PHE A 394 -15.31 -0.79 -5.84
C PHE A 394 -16.43 -0.54 -6.86
N THR A 395 -16.27 -1.06 -8.08
CA THR A 395 -17.27 -0.88 -9.14
C THR A 395 -18.60 -1.52 -8.77
N LEU A 396 -18.60 -2.66 -8.08
CA LEU A 396 -19.81 -3.28 -7.53
C LEU A 396 -20.40 -2.43 -6.39
N TYR A 397 -19.63 -2.13 -5.34
CA TYR A 397 -20.11 -1.47 -4.12
C TYR A 397 -20.67 -0.08 -4.36
N PHE A 398 -20.16 0.59 -5.39
CA PHE A 398 -20.58 1.94 -5.78
C PHE A 398 -21.25 1.97 -7.15
N HIS A 399 -21.77 0.83 -7.64
CA HIS A 399 -22.40 0.72 -8.95
C HIS A 399 -23.51 1.77 -9.15
N ALA A 400 -24.37 1.96 -8.13
CA ALA A 400 -25.44 2.96 -8.18
C ALA A 400 -24.91 4.40 -8.31
N THR A 401 -23.82 4.71 -7.61
CA THR A 401 -23.16 6.03 -7.69
C THR A 401 -22.50 6.23 -9.05
N LEU A 402 -21.81 5.21 -9.56
CA LEU A 402 -21.08 5.27 -10.83
C LEU A 402 -22.04 5.36 -12.03
N SER A 403 -23.02 4.45 -12.10
CA SER A 403 -24.01 4.42 -13.20
C SER A 403 -24.87 5.69 -13.30
N ARG A 404 -25.11 6.38 -12.17
CA ARG A 404 -25.87 7.64 -12.14
C ARG A 404 -25.06 8.84 -12.64
N ASN A 405 -23.75 8.83 -12.43
CA ASN A 405 -22.90 9.99 -12.69
C ASN A 405 -22.05 9.85 -13.95
N LEU A 406 -21.96 8.65 -14.54
CA LEU A 406 -21.21 8.37 -15.75
C LEU A 406 -22.16 8.10 -16.94
N PRO A 407 -21.80 8.52 -18.18
CA PRO A 407 -22.55 8.14 -19.37
C PRO A 407 -22.61 6.61 -19.54
N SER A 408 -23.79 6.07 -19.86
CA SER A 408 -24.03 4.62 -19.92
C SER A 408 -23.08 3.88 -20.87
N SER A 409 -22.80 4.44 -22.05
CA SER A 409 -21.88 3.84 -23.04
C SER A 409 -20.45 3.70 -22.50
N SER A 410 -19.94 4.77 -21.88
CA SER A 410 -18.58 4.78 -21.31
C SER A 410 -18.48 3.93 -20.06
N PHE A 411 -19.54 3.87 -19.23
CA PHE A 411 -19.57 3.01 -18.05
C PHE A 411 -19.54 1.52 -18.43
N LYS A 412 -20.34 1.09 -19.41
CA LYS A 412 -20.31 -0.29 -19.92
C LYS A 412 -18.95 -0.67 -20.52
N SER A 413 -18.37 0.22 -21.33
CA SER A 413 -17.02 0.02 -21.90
C SER A 413 -15.91 -0.04 -20.85
N ASN A 414 -16.12 0.59 -19.68
CA ASN A 414 -15.22 0.50 -18.55
C ASN A 414 -15.40 -0.81 -17.78
N CYS A 415 -16.64 -1.25 -17.55
CA CYS A 415 -16.92 -2.53 -16.91
C CYS A 415 -16.30 -3.71 -17.68
N SER A 416 -16.21 -3.64 -19.02
CA SER A 416 -15.55 -4.68 -19.82
C SER A 416 -14.02 -4.75 -19.65
N LYS A 417 -13.40 -3.76 -18.99
CA LYS A 417 -11.95 -3.77 -18.68
C LYS A 417 -11.65 -4.31 -17.29
N LEU A 418 -12.68 -4.58 -16.49
CA LEU A 418 -12.51 -5.15 -15.16
C LEU A 418 -11.99 -6.58 -15.26
N THR A 419 -11.16 -6.97 -14.30
CA THR A 419 -10.75 -8.37 -14.14
C THR A 419 -11.97 -9.26 -13.87
N VAL A 420 -12.90 -8.77 -13.06
CA VAL A 420 -14.20 -9.43 -12.82
C VAL A 420 -15.33 -8.40 -12.81
N ASP A 421 -16.36 -8.63 -13.64
CA ASP A 421 -17.62 -7.87 -13.59
C ASP A 421 -18.64 -8.56 -12.68
N TYR A 422 -18.58 -8.23 -11.39
CA TYR A 422 -19.48 -8.79 -10.39
C TYR A 422 -20.95 -8.40 -10.59
N TYR A 423 -21.23 -7.21 -11.13
CA TYR A 423 -22.59 -6.75 -11.34
C TYR A 423 -23.27 -7.57 -12.44
N SER A 424 -22.59 -7.77 -13.57
CA SER A 424 -23.10 -8.62 -14.67
C SER A 424 -23.26 -10.08 -14.23
N ARG A 425 -22.38 -10.58 -13.36
CA ARG A 425 -22.50 -11.93 -12.77
C ARG A 425 -23.75 -12.06 -11.90
N LEU A 426 -24.01 -11.10 -10.99
CA LEU A 426 -25.23 -11.08 -10.18
C LEU A 426 -26.49 -10.94 -11.03
N SER A 427 -26.47 -10.09 -12.05
CA SER A 427 -27.58 -9.90 -12.99
C SER A 427 -27.92 -11.15 -13.78
N SER A 428 -26.90 -11.86 -14.26
CA SER A 428 -27.09 -13.12 -14.97
C SER A 428 -27.61 -14.22 -14.05
N PHE A 429 -27.12 -14.26 -12.80
CA PHE A 429 -27.60 -15.21 -11.81
C PHE A 429 -29.05 -14.94 -11.40
N GLN A 430 -29.42 -13.68 -11.15
CA GLN A 430 -30.80 -13.28 -10.83
C GLN A 430 -31.80 -13.80 -11.87
N ARG A 431 -31.50 -13.65 -13.17
CA ARG A 431 -32.33 -14.19 -14.25
C ARG A 431 -32.34 -15.72 -14.26
N LYS A 432 -31.20 -16.36 -14.02
CA LYS A 432 -31.07 -17.83 -14.02
C LYS A 432 -31.96 -18.50 -12.98
N VAL A 433 -32.04 -17.93 -11.78
CA VAL A 433 -32.87 -18.48 -10.68
C VAL A 433 -34.26 -17.87 -10.60
N ASP A 434 -34.60 -16.96 -11.52
CA ASP A 434 -35.86 -16.21 -11.49
C ASP A 434 -36.14 -15.58 -10.11
N ALA A 435 -35.11 -14.94 -9.55
CA ALA A 435 -35.25 -14.26 -8.25
C ALA A 435 -36.01 -12.94 -8.43
N ILE A 436 -36.84 -12.58 -7.46
CA ILE A 436 -37.51 -11.28 -7.41
C ILE A 436 -36.47 -10.16 -7.43
N PHE A 437 -35.44 -10.32 -6.58
CA PHE A 437 -34.24 -9.49 -6.62
C PHE A 437 -33.06 -10.18 -5.93
N ILE A 438 -31.88 -9.69 -6.27
CA ILE A 438 -30.64 -9.87 -5.52
C ILE A 438 -30.17 -8.48 -5.08
N THR A 439 -29.82 -8.33 -3.81
CA THR A 439 -29.37 -7.05 -3.25
C THR A 439 -28.13 -7.22 -2.37
N LEU A 440 -27.25 -6.23 -2.41
CA LEU A 440 -26.22 -6.02 -1.39
C LEU A 440 -26.72 -4.98 -0.39
N LEU A 441 -26.68 -5.30 0.90
CA LEU A 441 -27.10 -4.44 1.99
C LEU A 441 -25.90 -4.14 2.89
N TYR A 442 -25.63 -2.87 3.14
CA TYR A 442 -24.66 -2.41 4.12
C TYR A 442 -25.34 -2.20 5.47
N ASP A 443 -24.81 -2.79 6.53
CA ASP A 443 -25.31 -2.62 7.88
C ASP A 443 -24.60 -1.49 8.60
N VAL A 444 -25.33 -0.40 8.83
CA VAL A 444 -24.82 0.81 9.49
C VAL A 444 -24.92 0.73 11.02
N SER A 445 -25.37 -0.38 11.60
CA SER A 445 -25.60 -0.50 13.05
C SER A 445 -24.35 -0.19 13.88
N ASN A 446 -23.16 -0.47 13.33
CA ASN A 446 -21.88 -0.25 13.99
C ASN A 446 -21.21 1.09 13.62
N GLU A 447 -21.77 1.86 12.68
CA GLU A 447 -21.17 3.10 12.18
C GLU A 447 -21.87 4.31 12.83
N LYS A 448 -21.14 5.02 13.70
CA LYS A 448 -21.69 6.15 14.48
C LYS A 448 -21.94 7.40 13.63
N ASP A 449 -21.18 7.56 12.55
CA ASP A 449 -21.19 8.76 11.69
C ASP A 449 -21.64 8.47 10.25
N PHE A 450 -22.41 7.40 10.04
CA PHE A 450 -22.85 7.03 8.70
C PHE A 450 -23.88 8.03 8.15
N ARG A 451 -23.46 8.89 7.23
CA ARG A 451 -24.35 9.84 6.56
C ARG A 451 -24.92 9.33 5.24
N GLY A 452 -24.39 8.21 4.72
CA GLY A 452 -24.69 7.67 3.40
C GLY A 452 -23.55 7.87 2.40
N VAL A 453 -23.81 7.57 1.12
CA VAL A 453 -22.84 7.78 0.04
C VAL A 453 -22.90 9.20 -0.53
N GLY A 454 -21.77 9.90 -0.54
CA GLY A 454 -21.61 11.19 -1.23
C GLY A 454 -21.26 12.36 -0.32
N TYR A 455 -21.52 13.58 -0.81
CA TYR A 455 -21.27 14.83 -0.08
C TYR A 455 -22.44 15.18 0.84
N TYR A 456 -22.13 15.54 2.08
CA TYR A 456 -23.10 15.99 3.07
C TYR A 456 -22.82 17.43 3.46
N PHE A 457 -23.88 18.22 3.58
CA PHE A 457 -23.78 19.58 4.09
C PHE A 457 -23.52 19.51 5.60
N PRO A 458 -22.50 20.20 6.15
CA PRO A 458 -22.12 20.12 7.56
C PRO A 458 -23.26 20.43 8.54
N ASN A 459 -24.18 21.32 8.15
CA ASN A 459 -25.23 21.86 9.02
C ASN A 459 -26.59 21.14 8.90
N ARG A 460 -26.62 19.92 8.36
CA ARG A 460 -27.88 19.16 8.25
C ARG A 460 -28.03 18.26 9.47
N ASP A 461 -29.23 18.29 10.08
CA ASP A 461 -29.56 17.44 11.22
C ASP A 461 -29.27 15.96 10.90
N PHE A 462 -28.44 15.36 11.75
CA PHE A 462 -28.04 13.97 11.62
C PHE A 462 -28.91 13.10 12.51
N GLN A 463 -29.64 12.18 11.90
CA GLN A 463 -30.30 11.10 12.63
C GLN A 463 -29.65 9.78 12.23
N GLN A 464 -29.08 9.09 13.21
CA GLN A 464 -28.52 7.76 12.98
C GLN A 464 -29.64 6.80 12.57
N PRO A 465 -29.48 6.02 11.49
CA PRO A 465 -30.51 5.07 11.09
C PRO A 465 -30.77 4.01 12.17
N GLN A 466 -32.04 3.71 12.44
CA GLN A 466 -32.46 2.72 13.44
C GLN A 466 -33.36 1.64 12.84
N GLY A 467 -33.35 0.45 13.46
CA GLY A 467 -34.18 -0.70 13.05
C GLY A 467 -33.96 -1.10 11.60
N LYS A 468 -35.04 -1.25 10.82
CA LYS A 468 -34.95 -1.61 9.38
C LYS A 468 -34.09 -0.65 8.54
N ASN A 469 -33.95 0.60 8.98
CA ASN A 469 -33.18 1.61 8.28
C ASN A 469 -31.66 1.42 8.49
N THR A 470 -31.22 0.49 9.34
CA THR A 470 -29.79 0.19 9.46
C THR A 470 -29.23 -0.57 8.26
N LEU A 471 -30.08 -1.31 7.52
CA LEU A 471 -29.66 -2.02 6.31
C LEU A 471 -29.82 -1.13 5.08
N GLN A 472 -28.74 -0.50 4.63
CA GLN A 472 -28.74 0.39 3.49
C GLN A 472 -28.47 -0.37 2.18
N PRO A 473 -29.33 -0.24 1.15
CA PRO A 473 -29.11 -0.95 -0.11
C PRO A 473 -27.98 -0.33 -0.92
N MET A 474 -26.92 -1.10 -1.14
CA MET A 474 -25.77 -0.73 -1.97
C MET A 474 -26.06 -0.99 -3.46
N VAL A 475 -26.60 -2.17 -3.76
CA VAL A 475 -26.87 -2.66 -5.12
C VAL A 475 -28.20 -3.41 -5.08
N ILE A 476 -29.08 -3.16 -6.07
CA ILE A 476 -30.36 -3.87 -6.22
C ILE A 476 -30.47 -4.31 -7.67
N ILE A 477 -30.73 -5.59 -7.89
CA ILE A 477 -30.82 -6.21 -9.21
C ILE A 477 -32.10 -7.05 -9.28
N PRO A 478 -33.03 -6.77 -10.20
CA PRO A 478 -33.04 -5.63 -11.13
C PRO A 478 -33.33 -4.30 -10.41
N ALA A 479 -32.98 -3.16 -11.01
CA ALA A 479 -33.10 -1.85 -10.35
C ALA A 479 -34.55 -1.48 -10.02
N GLU A 480 -35.48 -1.99 -10.83
CA GLU A 480 -36.93 -1.83 -10.74
C GLU A 480 -37.51 -2.52 -9.50
N ALA A 481 -36.78 -3.45 -8.88
CA ALA A 481 -37.23 -4.16 -7.67
C ALA A 481 -37.10 -3.32 -6.38
N ARG A 482 -36.61 -2.08 -6.46
CA ARG A 482 -36.43 -1.19 -5.30
C ARG A 482 -37.70 -1.01 -4.44
N PRO A 483 -38.92 -0.80 -4.99
CA PRO A 483 -40.12 -0.70 -4.17
C PRO A 483 -40.42 -1.98 -3.39
N LYS A 484 -40.21 -3.15 -4.02
CA LYS A 484 -40.37 -4.46 -3.36
C LYS A 484 -39.38 -4.62 -2.21
N LEU A 485 -38.10 -4.25 -2.41
CA LEU A 485 -37.11 -4.28 -1.34
C LEU A 485 -37.53 -3.40 -0.15
N SER A 486 -38.01 -2.18 -0.38
CA SER A 486 -38.47 -1.28 0.69
C SER A 486 -39.59 -1.90 1.54
N ASN A 487 -40.46 -2.71 0.95
CA ASN A 487 -41.52 -3.42 1.67
C ASN A 487 -41.00 -4.60 2.49
N LEU A 488 -39.94 -5.27 2.03
CA LEU A 488 -39.37 -6.46 2.67
C LEU A 488 -38.20 -6.17 3.63
N GLN A 489 -37.69 -4.93 3.66
CA GLN A 489 -36.49 -4.55 4.40
C GLN A 489 -36.59 -4.82 5.90
N ALA A 490 -37.76 -4.59 6.51
CA ALA A 490 -37.99 -4.88 7.92
C ALA A 490 -37.91 -6.39 8.22
N GLU A 491 -38.45 -7.21 7.33
CA GLU A 491 -38.41 -8.67 7.44
C GLU A 491 -36.99 -9.19 7.26
N ILE A 492 -36.26 -8.68 6.25
CA ILE A 492 -34.85 -9.02 6.04
C ILE A 492 -34.02 -8.66 7.28
N PHE A 493 -34.26 -7.48 7.86
CA PHE A 493 -33.59 -7.06 9.10
C PHE A 493 -33.88 -8.03 10.26
N MET A 494 -35.13 -8.45 10.43
CA MET A 494 -35.52 -9.42 11.45
C MET A 494 -34.88 -10.80 11.22
N ILE A 495 -34.94 -11.33 10.00
CA ILE A 495 -34.34 -12.62 9.65
C ILE A 495 -32.84 -12.61 9.96
N LYS A 496 -32.13 -11.55 9.54
CA LYS A 496 -30.70 -11.38 9.77
C LYS A 496 -30.36 -11.27 11.27
N THR A 497 -31.15 -10.52 12.04
CA THR A 497 -30.89 -10.32 13.47
C THR A 497 -31.17 -11.58 14.28
N THR A 498 -32.27 -12.27 14.01
CA THR A 498 -32.65 -13.50 14.73
C THR A 498 -31.73 -14.68 14.42
N ASN A 499 -31.16 -14.74 13.20
CA ASN A 499 -30.40 -15.90 12.72
C ASN A 499 -28.90 -15.63 12.55
N GLN A 500 -28.37 -14.57 13.18
CA GLN A 500 -26.97 -14.17 13.03
C GLN A 500 -25.98 -15.30 13.39
N THR A 501 -26.23 -16.06 14.45
CA THR A 501 -25.36 -17.17 14.87
C THR A 501 -25.30 -18.30 13.84
N ALA A 502 -26.44 -18.62 13.22
CA ALA A 502 -26.50 -19.64 12.17
C ALA A 502 -25.77 -19.17 10.89
N MET A 503 -25.96 -17.89 10.52
CA MET A 503 -25.26 -17.28 9.39
C MET A 503 -23.73 -17.29 9.57
N ILE A 504 -23.23 -17.01 10.77
CA ILE A 504 -21.79 -17.04 11.07
C ILE A 504 -21.25 -18.47 10.92
N LYS A 505 -21.98 -19.46 11.45
CA LYS A 505 -21.56 -20.87 11.43
C LYS A 505 -21.51 -21.46 10.02
N ASP A 506 -22.56 -21.24 9.24
CA ASP A 506 -22.74 -21.91 7.94
C ASP A 506 -22.34 -21.03 6.74
N GLY A 507 -21.97 -19.76 7.01
CA GLY A 507 -21.66 -18.74 6.00
C GLY A 507 -22.86 -18.29 5.15
N HIS A 508 -24.03 -18.89 5.39
CA HIS A 508 -25.21 -18.80 4.56
C HIS A 508 -26.44 -19.23 5.35
N TYR A 509 -27.58 -18.56 5.16
CA TYR A 509 -28.84 -18.91 5.81
C TYR A 509 -30.00 -18.81 4.82
N GLN A 510 -30.92 -19.78 4.88
CA GLN A 510 -32.13 -19.83 4.07
C GLN A 510 -33.37 -19.89 4.95
N PHE A 511 -34.39 -19.11 4.58
CA PHE A 511 -35.67 -19.04 5.29
C PHE A 511 -36.82 -19.02 4.29
N HIS A 512 -37.82 -19.86 4.51
CA HIS A 512 -39.04 -19.88 3.70
C HIS A 512 -40.24 -19.38 4.53
N ASP A 513 -40.87 -18.30 4.07
CA ASP A 513 -42.13 -17.81 4.60
C ASP A 513 -43.29 -18.53 3.89
N ASN A 514 -43.93 -19.45 4.61
CA ASN A 514 -45.07 -20.21 4.13
C ASN A 514 -46.33 -19.37 3.87
N ILE A 515 -46.46 -18.20 4.51
CA ILE A 515 -47.62 -17.31 4.39
C ILE A 515 -47.45 -16.44 3.15
N LYS A 516 -46.31 -15.74 3.03
CA LYS A 516 -46.02 -14.89 1.86
C LYS A 516 -45.57 -15.66 0.64
N LYS A 517 -45.28 -16.96 0.79
CA LYS A 517 -44.67 -17.80 -0.23
C LYS A 517 -43.37 -17.21 -0.75
N LEU A 518 -42.52 -16.73 0.15
CA LEU A 518 -41.22 -16.13 -0.19
C LEU A 518 -40.08 -16.95 0.41
N THR A 519 -39.02 -17.15 -0.37
CA THR A 519 -37.77 -17.74 0.13
C THR A 519 -36.68 -16.69 0.13
N TYR A 520 -36.04 -16.53 1.28
CA TYR A 520 -34.93 -15.63 1.54
C TYR A 520 -33.65 -16.44 1.66
N SER A 521 -32.60 -15.93 1.04
CA SER A 521 -31.26 -16.48 1.14
C SER A 521 -30.31 -15.35 1.49
N ILE A 522 -29.58 -15.49 2.59
CA ILE A 522 -28.71 -14.43 3.13
C ILE A 522 -27.31 -15.00 3.37
N SER A 523 -26.30 -14.36 2.78
CA SER A 523 -24.88 -14.62 3.08
C SER A 523 -24.15 -13.32 3.39
N GLN A 524 -22.93 -13.42 3.94
CA GLN A 524 -22.15 -12.26 4.36
C GLN A 524 -20.79 -12.22 3.62
N PRO A 525 -20.72 -11.59 2.42
CA PRO A 525 -19.49 -11.53 1.62
C PRO A 525 -18.37 -10.65 2.21
N ASP A 526 -18.68 -9.69 3.07
CA ASP A 526 -17.68 -8.81 3.69
C ASP A 526 -18.16 -8.31 5.07
N LEU A 527 -17.29 -7.61 5.79
CA LEU A 527 -17.64 -6.97 7.04
C LEU A 527 -18.79 -5.97 6.83
N ASN A 528 -19.85 -6.11 7.62
CA ASN A 528 -21.06 -5.28 7.54
C ASN A 528 -21.80 -5.32 6.19
N ILE A 529 -21.50 -6.25 5.28
CA ILE A 529 -22.16 -6.35 3.96
C ILE A 529 -22.84 -7.70 3.83
N PHE A 530 -24.13 -7.68 3.48
CA PHE A 530 -24.98 -8.85 3.31
C PHE A 530 -25.46 -8.98 1.88
N LEU A 531 -25.36 -10.19 1.32
CA LEU A 531 -25.97 -10.56 0.06
C LEU A 531 -27.31 -11.22 0.34
N VAL A 532 -28.39 -10.66 -0.21
CA VAL A 532 -29.75 -11.19 -0.05
C VAL A 532 -30.34 -11.52 -1.41
N THR A 533 -30.82 -12.75 -1.56
CA THR A 533 -31.61 -13.21 -2.71
C THR A 533 -33.02 -13.54 -2.23
N VAL A 534 -34.04 -13.01 -2.90
CA VAL A 534 -35.45 -13.28 -2.59
C VAL A 534 -36.15 -13.88 -3.80
N CYS A 535 -36.84 -15.01 -3.59
CA CYS A 535 -37.56 -15.75 -4.64
C CYS A 535 -39.01 -16.02 -4.23
N GLU A 536 -39.89 -16.20 -5.21
CA GLU A 536 -41.26 -16.69 -4.98
C GLU A 536 -41.29 -18.22 -4.90
N GLY A 537 -41.93 -18.74 -3.86
CA GLY A 537 -42.12 -20.16 -3.57
C GLY A 537 -40.86 -20.89 -3.08
N GLN A 538 -41.05 -22.12 -2.59
CA GLN A 538 -39.97 -23.03 -2.24
C GLN A 538 -39.64 -23.95 -3.41
N ARG A 539 -38.36 -24.06 -3.78
CA ARG A 539 -37.89 -24.93 -4.88
C ARG A 539 -36.50 -25.49 -4.54
N PRO A 540 -36.36 -26.79 -4.22
CA PRO A 540 -35.12 -27.36 -3.69
C PRO A 540 -33.91 -27.24 -4.64
N ASP A 541 -34.12 -27.46 -5.93
CA ASP A 541 -33.11 -27.32 -6.99
C ASP A 541 -32.58 -25.89 -7.08
N ARG A 542 -33.48 -24.91 -7.03
CA ARG A 542 -33.15 -23.49 -7.02
C ARG A 542 -32.42 -23.09 -5.73
N GLU A 543 -32.85 -23.60 -4.58
CA GLU A 543 -32.24 -23.32 -3.28
C GLU A 543 -30.79 -23.81 -3.20
N ALA A 544 -30.52 -25.01 -3.75
CA ALA A 544 -29.18 -25.53 -3.89
C ALA A 544 -28.31 -24.63 -4.78
N ALA A 545 -28.83 -24.20 -5.93
CA ALA A 545 -28.13 -23.29 -6.84
C ALA A 545 -27.82 -21.93 -6.19
N ILE A 546 -28.76 -21.37 -5.43
CA ILE A 546 -28.57 -20.11 -4.68
C ILE A 546 -27.51 -20.28 -3.61
N ARG A 547 -27.50 -21.40 -2.87
CA ARG A 547 -26.49 -21.68 -1.85
C ARG A 547 -25.08 -21.74 -2.44
N ILE A 548 -24.89 -22.55 -3.48
CA ILE A 548 -23.59 -22.70 -4.15
C ILE A 548 -23.11 -21.35 -4.67
N PHE A 549 -23.97 -20.63 -5.39
CA PHE A 549 -23.61 -19.31 -5.92
C PHE A 549 -23.27 -18.31 -4.81
N SER A 550 -24.04 -18.28 -3.72
CA SER A 550 -23.82 -17.33 -2.62
C SER A 550 -22.48 -17.62 -1.93
N GLN A 551 -22.13 -18.88 -1.73
CA GLN A 551 -20.84 -19.29 -1.16
C GLN A 551 -19.68 -18.92 -2.10
N ASP A 552 -19.79 -19.25 -3.39
CA ASP A 552 -18.78 -18.89 -4.40
C ASP A 552 -18.59 -17.37 -4.50
N PHE A 553 -19.70 -16.62 -4.54
CA PHE A 553 -19.67 -15.17 -4.66
C PHE A 553 -19.10 -14.50 -3.39
N THR A 554 -19.41 -15.05 -2.21
CA THR A 554 -18.82 -14.63 -0.94
C THR A 554 -17.31 -14.86 -0.94
N SER A 555 -16.84 -16.04 -1.39
CA SER A 555 -15.42 -16.34 -1.54
C SER A 555 -14.72 -15.35 -2.48
N LEU A 556 -15.33 -15.02 -3.61
CA LEU A 556 -14.77 -14.07 -4.58
C LEU A 556 -14.65 -12.63 -4.07
N LEU A 557 -15.52 -12.21 -3.15
CA LEU A 557 -15.48 -10.87 -2.54
C LEU A 557 -14.68 -10.84 -1.23
N SER A 558 -14.29 -12.00 -0.71
CA SER A 558 -13.48 -12.12 0.50
C SER A 558 -12.08 -11.53 0.29
N PHE A 559 -11.47 -11.04 1.37
CA PHE A 559 -10.11 -10.49 1.33
C PHE A 559 -9.07 -11.56 0.94
N SER A 560 -9.34 -12.84 1.22
CA SER A 560 -8.49 -13.97 0.81
C SER A 560 -8.20 -14.00 -0.70
N ASN A 561 -9.11 -13.46 -1.51
CA ASN A 561 -9.05 -13.56 -2.96
C ASN A 561 -7.87 -12.77 -3.57
N ILE A 562 -7.22 -11.89 -2.80
CA ILE A 562 -6.00 -11.18 -3.22
C ILE A 562 -4.78 -12.13 -3.30
N PHE A 563 -4.85 -13.31 -2.69
CA PHE A 563 -3.79 -14.31 -2.68
C PHE A 563 -4.11 -15.54 -3.54
N VAL A 564 -5.28 -15.61 -4.19
CA VAL A 564 -5.74 -16.80 -4.94
C VAL A 564 -5.65 -16.60 -6.45
N ASN A 565 -5.54 -15.36 -6.96
CA ASN A 565 -5.53 -15.06 -8.40
C ASN A 565 -4.22 -14.49 -8.93
#